data_AF-A0A929J2V0-F1
#
_entry.id   AF-A0A929J2V0-F1
#
_cell.length_a   1.000
_cell.length_b   1.000
_cell.length_c   1.000
_cell.angle_alpha   90.00
_cell.angle_beta   90.00
_cell.angle_gamma   90.00
#
_symmetry.space_group_name_H-M   'P 1'
#
loop_
_entity.id
_entity.type
_entity.pdbx_description
1 polymer ?
#
loop_
_entity_poly.entity_id
_entity_poly.type
_entity_poly.pdbx_seq_one_letter_code
_entity_poly.pdbx_strand_id
1 'polypeptide(L)'
;MALSLEQSREQRIKHLHDALKQRILLLDGAMGTMIQRHKLDEAAYRGERFADWHSDLKGNNDLLALTQPEIIQGIHEDYLNAGADILETNTFNSTRVAMADYDMEDLSYEINVAATALARKAADKIGTEAKPRYVAGVLGPTNRTCSISPDVNDPSFRNIKFTELSDAYAESTRALIEGGADIILIETIFDTLNAKAAIFAVKRVFEEDSVELPIMISGTITDQSGRTLTGQLTEAFYNSLRHADPISIGLNCALGPKDLRQYVQEMSRISEVYTSAHPNAGLPNEMGGYDLEADDMAIAIAEWADSGFLNIVGGCCGTTPDHIRAFANIVADKKPRIKPDLPIECRLSGLEPFNIGKDSLFVNVGERNNVTGSAMFKRLIKEEKYEEALSVASEQVDNGAQVI
;
A
#
# COMPACT_ATOMS: atom_id res chain seq x y z
N MET A 1 30.53 21.88 -17.87
CA MET A 1 29.38 21.20 -18.49
C MET A 1 29.42 19.74 -18.03
N ALA A 2 28.79 19.45 -16.91
CA ALA A 2 28.62 18.06 -16.47
C ALA A 2 27.44 17.51 -17.28
N LEU A 3 27.74 16.61 -18.22
CA LEU A 3 26.72 15.78 -18.86
C LEU A 3 26.06 14.96 -17.75
N SER A 4 24.83 15.29 -17.36
CA SER A 4 24.02 14.41 -16.52
C SER A 4 23.74 13.16 -17.34
N LEU A 5 24.41 12.07 -17.01
CA LEU A 5 24.03 10.76 -17.51
C LEU A 5 22.72 10.41 -16.81
N GLU A 6 21.58 10.67 -17.46
CA GLU A 6 20.30 10.12 -17.05
C GLU A 6 20.46 8.59 -17.03
N GLN A 7 20.54 8.01 -15.84
CA GLN A 7 20.47 6.56 -15.71
C GLN A 7 19.12 6.12 -16.24
N SER A 8 19.10 5.14 -17.14
CA SER A 8 17.85 4.54 -17.60
C SER A 8 17.07 3.94 -16.42
N ARG A 9 15.74 3.88 -16.54
CA ARG A 9 14.88 3.24 -15.54
C ARG A 9 15.33 1.81 -15.23
N GLU A 10 15.72 1.04 -16.25
CA GLU A 10 16.22 -0.33 -16.12
C GLU A 10 17.48 -0.41 -15.23
N GLN A 11 18.42 0.52 -15.39
CA GLN A 11 19.62 0.58 -14.55
C GLN A 11 19.28 0.90 -13.09
N ARG A 12 18.34 1.83 -12.85
CA ARG A 12 17.87 2.14 -11.50
C ARG A 12 17.20 0.92 -10.86
N ILE A 13 16.32 0.23 -11.57
CA ILE A 13 15.65 -0.99 -11.08
C ILE A 13 16.68 -2.08 -10.76
N LYS A 14 17.68 -2.29 -11.62
CA LYS A 14 18.76 -3.24 -11.32
C LYS A 14 19.51 -2.87 -10.04
N HIS A 15 19.84 -1.59 -9.88
CA HIS A 15 20.52 -1.09 -8.68
C HIS A 15 19.64 -1.24 -7.42
N LEU A 16 18.32 -1.06 -7.53
CA LEU A 16 17.38 -1.33 -6.44
C LEU A 16 17.47 -2.78 -5.96
N HIS A 17 17.43 -3.75 -6.89
CA HIS A 17 17.55 -5.17 -6.55
C HIS A 17 18.88 -5.51 -5.88
N ASP A 18 19.98 -4.91 -6.32
CA ASP A 18 21.29 -5.15 -5.72
C ASP A 18 21.41 -4.48 -4.34
N ALA A 19 20.87 -3.28 -4.17
CA ALA A 19 20.89 -2.56 -2.90
C ALA A 19 20.08 -3.30 -1.80
N LEU A 20 18.92 -3.87 -2.14
CA LEU A 20 18.08 -4.66 -1.22
C LEU A 20 18.78 -5.91 -0.67
N LYS A 21 19.76 -6.46 -1.40
CA LYS A 21 20.59 -7.59 -0.93
C LYS A 21 21.69 -7.15 0.04
N GLN A 22 22.12 -5.89 -0.05
CA GLN A 22 23.31 -5.40 0.63
C GLN A 22 23.00 -4.61 1.90
N ARG A 23 21.90 -3.85 1.92
CA ARG A 23 21.54 -2.96 3.03
C ARG A 23 20.03 -2.79 3.16
N ILE A 24 19.59 -2.27 4.31
CA ILE A 24 18.23 -1.81 4.50
C ILE A 24 18.07 -0.49 3.73
N LEU A 25 17.03 -0.38 2.90
CA LEU A 25 16.68 0.85 2.19
C LEU A 25 15.73 1.70 3.01
N LEU A 26 15.82 3.02 2.83
CA LEU A 26 14.92 3.97 3.46
C LEU A 26 13.83 4.41 2.48
N LEU A 27 12.58 4.17 2.86
CA LEU A 27 11.42 4.87 2.30
C LEU A 27 11.31 6.23 3.01
N ASP A 28 10.64 7.20 2.40
CA ASP A 28 10.43 8.52 3.00
C ASP A 28 9.37 8.50 4.12
N GLY A 29 8.85 9.69 4.46
CA GLY A 29 7.89 9.90 5.53
C GLY A 29 6.58 10.50 5.02
N ALA A 30 5.72 10.94 5.94
CA ALA A 30 4.40 11.47 5.57
C ALA A 30 4.42 12.81 4.80
N MET A 31 4.10 12.73 3.51
CA MET A 31 3.77 13.88 2.65
C MET A 31 2.68 14.77 3.26
N GLY A 32 1.57 14.17 3.72
CA GLY A 32 0.44 14.91 4.31
C GLY A 32 0.83 15.69 5.57
N THR A 33 1.66 15.11 6.45
CA THR A 33 2.17 15.79 7.65
C THR A 33 3.04 16.99 7.29
N MET A 34 3.85 16.88 6.24
CA MET A 34 4.69 17.98 5.77
C MET A 34 3.87 19.10 5.12
N ILE A 35 2.86 18.77 4.30
CA ILE A 35 1.92 19.75 3.72
C ILE A 35 1.20 20.55 4.81
N GLN A 36 0.73 19.90 5.88
CA GLN A 36 0.03 20.56 6.98
C GLN A 36 0.86 21.67 7.66
N ARG A 37 2.19 21.58 7.66
CA ARG A 37 3.09 22.60 8.24
C ARG A 37 3.06 23.93 7.48
N HIS A 38 2.72 23.90 6.20
CA HIS A 38 2.58 25.11 5.37
C HIS A 38 1.27 25.87 5.65
N LYS A 39 0.32 25.27 6.38
CA LYS A 39 -0.97 25.90 6.77
C LYS A 39 -1.72 26.53 5.59
N LEU A 40 -1.73 25.82 4.46
CA LEU A 40 -2.37 26.28 3.22
C LEU A 40 -3.88 26.50 3.46
N ASP A 41 -4.37 27.60 2.90
CA ASP A 41 -5.79 27.94 2.88
C ASP A 41 -6.45 27.49 1.57
N GLU A 42 -7.76 27.70 1.45
CA GLU A 42 -8.54 27.30 0.29
C GLU A 42 -8.01 27.94 -1.02
N ALA A 43 -7.57 29.20 -0.96
CA ALA A 43 -7.02 29.90 -2.12
C ALA A 43 -5.72 29.25 -2.61
N ALA A 44 -4.85 28.82 -1.68
CA ALA A 44 -3.64 28.10 -2.03
C ALA A 44 -3.93 26.73 -2.67
N TYR A 45 -4.91 25.97 -2.18
CA TYR A 45 -5.30 24.69 -2.80
C TYR A 45 -5.85 24.90 -4.22
N ARG A 46 -6.68 25.92 -4.43
CA ARG A 46 -7.26 26.25 -5.75
C ARG A 46 -6.22 26.70 -6.76
N GLY A 47 -5.22 27.47 -6.32
CA GLY A 47 -4.32 28.19 -7.22
C GLY A 47 -5.09 29.07 -8.22
N GLU A 48 -4.45 29.43 -9.33
CA GLU A 48 -5.10 30.25 -10.36
C GLU A 48 -6.11 29.43 -11.18
N ARG A 49 -5.78 28.16 -11.47
CA ARG A 49 -6.57 27.32 -12.39
C ARG A 49 -7.94 26.94 -11.85
N PHE A 50 -8.09 26.76 -10.54
CA PHE A 50 -9.32 26.30 -9.90
C PHE A 50 -9.96 27.34 -8.99
N ALA A 51 -9.64 28.63 -9.21
CA ALA A 51 -10.17 29.74 -8.42
C ALA A 51 -11.71 29.70 -8.30
N ASP A 52 -12.40 29.46 -9.42
CA ASP A 52 -13.86 29.42 -9.50
C ASP A 52 -14.47 28.00 -9.40
N TRP A 53 -13.73 27.00 -8.89
CA TRP A 53 -14.26 25.64 -8.71
C TRP A 53 -15.47 25.62 -7.76
N HIS A 54 -16.50 24.85 -8.07
CA HIS A 54 -17.82 24.97 -7.42
C HIS A 54 -17.91 24.38 -6.00
N SER A 55 -16.91 23.62 -5.57
CA SER A 55 -16.80 22.99 -4.24
C SER A 55 -15.46 23.33 -3.57
N ASP A 56 -15.36 23.10 -2.25
CA ASP A 56 -14.12 23.30 -1.49
C ASP A 56 -13.06 22.27 -1.90
N LEU A 57 -11.82 22.73 -2.08
CA LEU A 57 -10.68 21.90 -2.50
C LEU A 57 -9.64 21.67 -1.40
N LYS A 58 -9.71 22.42 -0.30
CA LYS A 58 -8.84 22.21 0.86
C LYS A 58 -8.99 20.79 1.41
N GLY A 59 -7.86 20.11 1.50
CA GLY A 59 -7.79 18.70 1.90
C GLY A 59 -7.44 17.76 0.74
N ASN A 60 -7.63 18.20 -0.51
CA ASN A 60 -7.14 17.48 -1.69
C ASN A 60 -5.62 17.69 -1.85
N ASN A 61 -4.82 17.00 -1.05
CA ASN A 61 -3.37 17.15 -1.03
C ASN A 61 -2.72 16.78 -2.37
N ASP A 62 -3.28 15.80 -3.07
CA ASP A 62 -2.82 15.37 -4.39
C ASP A 62 -2.85 16.51 -5.43
N LEU A 63 -3.90 17.35 -5.39
CA LEU A 63 -4.06 18.53 -6.27
C LEU A 63 -2.87 19.51 -6.17
N LEU A 64 -2.20 19.56 -5.02
CA LEU A 64 -1.06 20.45 -4.80
C LEU A 64 0.12 20.16 -5.73
N ALA A 65 0.17 18.98 -6.35
CA ALA A 65 1.13 18.72 -7.43
C ALA A 65 0.95 19.65 -8.65
N LEU A 66 -0.27 20.16 -8.87
CA LEU A 66 -0.57 21.11 -9.94
C LEU A 66 -0.55 22.56 -9.45
N THR A 67 -1.08 22.82 -8.24
CA THR A 67 -1.28 24.19 -7.76
C THR A 67 -0.15 24.73 -6.90
N GLN A 68 0.63 23.85 -6.26
CA GLN A 68 1.77 24.20 -5.41
C GLN A 68 3.00 23.28 -5.67
N PRO A 69 3.45 23.13 -6.93
CA PRO A 69 4.48 22.16 -7.30
C PRO A 69 5.82 22.37 -6.58
N GLU A 70 6.18 23.61 -6.26
CA GLU A 70 7.41 23.94 -5.52
C GLU A 70 7.38 23.42 -4.09
N ILE A 71 6.21 23.45 -3.42
CA ILE A 71 6.06 22.91 -2.06
C ILE A 71 6.25 21.40 -2.09
N ILE A 72 5.55 20.70 -3.01
CA ILE A 72 5.63 19.25 -3.13
C ILE A 72 7.05 18.79 -3.48
N GLN A 73 7.69 19.44 -4.46
CA GLN A 73 9.10 19.14 -4.80
C GLN A 73 10.04 19.41 -3.61
N GLY A 74 9.82 20.49 -2.86
CA GLY A 74 10.60 20.82 -1.67
C GLY A 74 10.52 19.74 -0.59
N ILE A 75 9.33 19.19 -0.34
CA ILE A 75 9.13 18.10 0.63
C ILE A 75 9.90 16.84 0.22
N HIS A 76 9.87 16.47 -1.06
CA HIS A 76 10.67 15.35 -1.57
C HIS A 76 12.17 15.59 -1.37
N GLU A 77 12.65 16.80 -1.67
CA GLU A 77 14.06 17.17 -1.46
C GLU A 77 14.47 17.09 0.02
N ASP A 78 13.58 17.50 0.95
CA ASP A 78 13.83 17.40 2.39
C ASP A 78 14.01 15.94 2.85
N TYR A 79 13.16 15.02 2.39
CA TYR A 79 13.29 13.59 2.71
C TYR A 79 14.55 12.95 2.08
N LEU A 80 14.89 13.32 0.84
CA LEU A 80 16.13 12.85 0.20
C LEU A 80 17.37 13.34 0.96
N ASN A 81 17.37 14.59 1.43
CA ASN A 81 18.42 15.18 2.27
C ASN A 81 18.45 14.59 3.69
N ALA A 82 17.35 14.01 4.17
CA ALA A 82 17.31 13.25 5.40
C ALA A 82 17.93 11.86 5.27
N GLY A 83 17.89 11.27 4.08
CA GLY A 83 18.54 10.00 3.79
C GLY A 83 17.73 9.06 2.91
N ALA A 84 16.45 9.35 2.68
CA ALA A 84 15.51 8.49 1.95
C ALA A 84 16.11 8.00 0.62
N ASP A 85 15.99 6.71 0.34
CA ASP A 85 16.39 6.06 -0.90
C ASP A 85 15.23 5.98 -1.89
N ILE A 86 14.02 5.75 -1.40
CA ILE A 86 12.77 5.64 -2.15
C ILE A 86 11.86 6.79 -1.71
N LEU A 87 11.33 7.54 -2.68
CA LEU A 87 10.29 8.54 -2.46
C LEU A 87 8.93 7.99 -2.86
N GLU A 88 7.93 8.15 -1.99
CA GLU A 88 6.54 8.03 -2.35
C GLU A 88 6.09 9.24 -3.17
N THR A 89 5.23 9.03 -4.15
CA THR A 89 4.62 10.11 -4.93
C THR A 89 3.42 10.69 -4.20
N ASN A 90 3.14 11.98 -4.38
CA ASN A 90 1.93 12.63 -3.83
C ASN A 90 0.67 12.24 -4.62
N THR A 91 0.36 10.94 -4.67
CA THR A 91 -0.71 10.35 -5.50
C THR A 91 -1.64 9.41 -4.74
N PHE A 92 -1.65 9.49 -3.41
CA PHE A 92 -2.42 8.60 -2.55
C PHE A 92 -3.91 8.53 -2.91
N ASN A 93 -4.53 9.67 -3.26
CA ASN A 93 -5.93 9.77 -3.67
C ASN A 93 -6.10 10.06 -5.17
N SER A 94 -5.03 10.02 -5.96
CA SER A 94 -5.05 10.32 -7.40
C SER A 94 -5.62 9.14 -8.20
N THR A 95 -6.88 8.82 -7.95
CA THR A 95 -7.69 7.86 -8.72
C THR A 95 -9.00 8.55 -9.08
N ARG A 96 -9.61 8.19 -10.21
CA ARG A 96 -10.95 8.72 -10.56
C ARG A 96 -11.96 8.52 -9.43
N VAL A 97 -11.87 7.40 -8.71
CA VAL A 97 -12.78 7.07 -7.60
C VAL A 97 -12.67 8.07 -6.44
N ALA A 98 -11.45 8.37 -5.98
CA ALA A 98 -11.25 9.27 -4.84
C ALA A 98 -11.37 10.75 -5.24
N MET A 99 -10.97 11.11 -6.47
CA MET A 99 -11.11 12.48 -6.97
C MET A 99 -12.59 12.91 -7.17
N ALA A 100 -13.53 11.95 -7.22
CA ALA A 100 -14.96 12.22 -7.26
C ALA A 100 -15.48 12.95 -6.00
N ASP A 101 -14.79 12.84 -4.86
CA ASP A 101 -15.15 13.62 -3.65
C ASP A 101 -14.97 15.14 -3.85
N TYR A 102 -14.22 15.53 -4.89
CA TYR A 102 -13.95 16.93 -5.28
C TYR A 102 -14.50 17.27 -6.69
N ASP A 103 -15.27 16.36 -7.31
CA ASP A 103 -15.75 16.43 -8.71
C ASP A 103 -14.62 16.57 -9.76
N MET A 104 -13.43 16.02 -9.45
CA MET A 104 -12.18 16.19 -10.21
C MET A 104 -11.69 14.90 -10.88
N GLU A 105 -12.59 13.95 -11.18
CA GLU A 105 -12.24 12.64 -11.73
C GLU A 105 -11.36 12.74 -12.99
N ASP A 106 -11.65 13.71 -13.86
CA ASP A 106 -10.93 13.92 -15.12
C ASP A 106 -9.50 14.48 -14.94
N LEU A 107 -9.15 14.93 -13.74
CA LEU A 107 -7.79 15.38 -13.41
C LEU A 107 -6.90 14.27 -12.85
N SER A 108 -7.46 13.08 -12.55
CA SER A 108 -6.72 11.95 -11.95
C SER A 108 -5.43 11.64 -12.73
N TYR A 109 -5.52 11.45 -14.05
CA TYR A 109 -4.34 11.17 -14.89
C TYR A 109 -3.30 12.30 -14.81
N GLU A 110 -3.73 13.55 -14.99
CA GLU A 110 -2.85 14.72 -15.00
C GLU A 110 -2.10 14.89 -13.66
N ILE A 111 -2.82 14.73 -12.54
CA ILE A 111 -2.24 14.84 -11.19
C ILE A 111 -1.19 13.75 -10.98
N ASN A 112 -1.46 12.50 -11.36
CA ASN A 112 -0.49 11.41 -11.25
C ASN A 112 0.80 11.70 -12.04
N VAL A 113 0.68 12.15 -13.29
CA VAL A 113 1.84 12.49 -14.13
C VAL A 113 2.64 13.61 -13.46
N ALA A 114 1.97 14.70 -13.06
CA ALA A 114 2.64 15.85 -12.47
C ALA A 114 3.32 15.51 -11.13
N ALA A 115 2.61 14.85 -10.22
CA ALA A 115 3.14 14.45 -8.91
C ALA A 115 4.35 13.53 -9.05
N THR A 116 4.29 12.56 -9.96
CA THR A 116 5.40 11.64 -10.20
C THR A 116 6.60 12.35 -10.82
N ALA A 117 6.37 13.27 -11.76
CA ALA A 117 7.43 14.06 -12.38
C ALA A 117 8.16 14.95 -11.35
N LEU A 118 7.45 15.51 -10.37
CA LEU A 118 8.05 16.28 -9.28
C LEU A 118 8.97 15.40 -8.40
N ALA A 119 8.51 14.22 -8.01
CA ALA A 119 9.32 13.25 -7.25
C ALA A 119 10.55 12.80 -8.06
N ARG A 120 10.37 12.50 -9.35
CA ARG A 120 11.45 12.12 -10.28
C ARG A 120 12.50 13.20 -10.40
N LYS A 121 12.08 14.44 -10.59
CA LYS A 121 12.97 15.61 -10.68
C LYS A 121 13.77 15.82 -9.39
N ALA A 122 13.13 15.66 -8.22
CA ALA A 122 13.84 15.73 -6.93
C ALA A 122 14.85 14.59 -6.78
N ALA A 123 14.46 13.36 -7.14
CA ALA A 123 15.31 12.18 -7.10
C ALA A 123 16.53 12.29 -8.04
N ASP A 124 16.35 12.84 -9.24
CA ASP A 124 17.44 13.03 -10.21
C ASP A 124 18.37 14.18 -9.83
N LYS A 125 17.85 15.21 -9.16
CA LYS A 125 18.65 16.34 -8.65
C LYS A 125 19.62 15.92 -7.56
N ILE A 126 19.21 15.00 -6.67
CA ILE A 126 20.00 14.59 -5.49
C ILE A 126 20.70 13.24 -5.70
N GLY A 127 20.17 12.38 -6.57
CA GLY A 127 20.72 11.07 -6.88
C GLY A 127 22.10 11.15 -7.52
N THR A 128 22.89 10.09 -7.31
CA THR A 128 24.20 9.92 -7.95
C THR A 128 24.30 8.53 -8.54
N GLU A 129 25.28 8.29 -9.41
CA GLU A 129 25.48 6.95 -9.99
C GLU A 129 25.71 5.87 -8.92
N ALA A 130 26.42 6.23 -7.83
CA ALA A 130 26.72 5.33 -6.72
C ALA A 130 25.55 5.18 -5.73
N LYS A 131 24.61 6.13 -5.72
CA LYS A 131 23.43 6.13 -4.85
C LYS A 131 22.25 6.77 -5.59
N PRO A 132 21.64 6.05 -6.55
CA PRO A 132 20.43 6.51 -7.21
C PRO A 132 19.28 6.61 -6.20
N ARG A 133 18.32 7.47 -6.51
CA ARG A 133 17.08 7.63 -5.74
C ARG A 133 15.91 7.12 -6.57
N TYR A 134 15.02 6.39 -5.94
CA TYR A 134 13.92 5.71 -6.60
C TYR A 134 12.60 6.42 -6.34
N VAL A 135 11.68 6.34 -7.28
CA VAL A 135 10.33 6.89 -7.14
C VAL A 135 9.32 5.76 -7.13
N ALA A 136 8.55 5.67 -6.05
CA ALA A 136 7.41 4.78 -5.90
C ALA A 136 6.11 5.52 -6.28
N GLY A 137 5.54 5.13 -7.42
CA GLY A 137 4.20 5.54 -7.82
C GLY A 137 3.16 4.94 -6.88
N VAL A 138 2.49 5.76 -6.09
CA VAL A 138 1.59 5.33 -5.03
C VAL A 138 0.18 5.12 -5.59
N LEU A 139 -0.39 3.95 -5.29
CA LEU A 139 -1.80 3.63 -5.47
C LEU A 139 -2.41 3.40 -4.08
N GLY A 140 -3.10 4.41 -3.55
CA GLY A 140 -3.84 4.28 -2.30
C GLY A 140 -5.12 3.45 -2.44
N PRO A 141 -5.81 3.16 -1.32
CA PRO A 141 -6.91 2.18 -1.28
C PRO A 141 -8.27 2.73 -1.76
N THR A 142 -8.35 4.02 -2.09
CA THR A 142 -9.58 4.81 -2.33
C THR A 142 -10.49 4.94 -1.09
N ASN A 143 -11.61 5.66 -1.21
CA ASN A 143 -12.64 5.80 -0.19
C ASN A 143 -13.78 4.75 -0.30
N ARG A 144 -13.66 3.76 -1.21
CA ARG A 144 -14.67 2.71 -1.46
C ARG A 144 -14.13 1.33 -1.09
N THR A 145 -15.02 0.38 -0.79
CA THR A 145 -14.66 -1.00 -0.42
C THR A 145 -15.41 -2.00 -1.29
N CYS A 146 -14.69 -2.99 -1.82
CA CYS A 146 -15.28 -4.11 -2.56
C CYS A 146 -15.75 -5.24 -1.62
N SER A 147 -15.13 -5.38 -0.44
CA SER A 147 -15.38 -6.51 0.46
C SER A 147 -16.52 -6.27 1.45
N ILE A 148 -16.72 -5.05 1.93
CA ILE A 148 -17.71 -4.73 2.97
C ILE A 148 -18.83 -3.85 2.40
N SER A 149 -20.06 -4.04 2.89
CA SER A 149 -21.15 -3.10 2.58
C SER A 149 -21.01 -1.81 3.41
N PRO A 150 -21.09 -0.63 2.78
CA PRO A 150 -21.20 0.63 3.52
C PRO A 150 -22.59 0.84 4.15
N ASP A 151 -23.60 0.04 3.77
CA ASP A 151 -24.94 0.07 4.37
C ASP A 151 -25.08 -1.07 5.38
N VAL A 152 -25.16 -0.71 6.67
CA VAL A 152 -25.30 -1.65 7.77
C VAL A 152 -26.60 -2.46 7.72
N ASN A 153 -27.60 -2.01 6.97
CA ASN A 153 -28.89 -2.68 6.81
C ASN A 153 -28.94 -3.62 5.60
N ASP A 154 -27.98 -3.50 4.67
CA ASP A 154 -27.89 -4.34 3.49
C ASP A 154 -26.46 -4.91 3.36
N PRO A 155 -26.18 -6.11 3.90
CA PRO A 155 -24.85 -6.71 3.81
C PRO A 155 -24.45 -7.12 2.38
N SER A 156 -25.41 -7.17 1.44
CA SER A 156 -25.17 -7.51 0.04
C SER A 156 -24.78 -6.30 -0.81
N PHE A 157 -25.11 -5.09 -0.37
CA PHE A 157 -24.81 -3.86 -1.10
C PHE A 157 -23.30 -3.62 -1.22
N ARG A 158 -22.87 -3.10 -2.38
CA ARG A 158 -21.51 -2.63 -2.64
C ARG A 158 -21.59 -1.29 -3.38
N ASN A 159 -20.82 -0.30 -2.93
CA ASN A 159 -20.81 1.03 -3.55
C ASN A 159 -19.76 1.19 -4.66
N ILE A 160 -19.03 0.12 -4.98
CA ILE A 160 -18.10 0.03 -6.10
C ILE A 160 -17.98 -1.43 -6.57
N LYS A 161 -17.67 -1.64 -7.85
CA LYS A 161 -17.37 -2.97 -8.40
C LYS A 161 -15.87 -3.17 -8.62
N PHE A 162 -15.45 -4.43 -8.63
CA PHE A 162 -14.06 -4.81 -8.92
C PHE A 162 -13.54 -4.22 -10.24
N THR A 163 -14.35 -4.28 -11.31
CA THR A 163 -13.97 -3.77 -12.64
C THR A 163 -13.83 -2.26 -12.65
N GLU A 164 -14.75 -1.54 -11.98
CA GLU A 164 -14.71 -0.08 -11.88
C GLU A 164 -13.43 0.38 -11.16
N LEU A 165 -13.09 -0.30 -10.06
CA LEU A 165 -11.87 -0.03 -9.31
C LEU A 165 -10.61 -0.40 -10.10
N SER A 166 -10.62 -1.52 -10.82
CA SER A 166 -9.51 -1.95 -11.66
C SER A 166 -9.25 -1.00 -12.84
N ASP A 167 -10.30 -0.46 -13.46
CA ASP A 167 -10.15 0.52 -14.54
C ASP A 167 -9.57 1.85 -14.02
N ALA A 168 -10.01 2.32 -12.84
CA ALA A 168 -9.43 3.49 -12.20
C ALA A 168 -7.94 3.30 -11.86
N TYR A 169 -7.56 2.14 -11.30
CA TYR A 169 -6.16 1.85 -11.02
C TYR A 169 -5.30 1.70 -12.28
N ALA A 170 -5.85 1.22 -13.39
CA ALA A 170 -5.12 1.11 -14.64
C ALA A 170 -4.80 2.49 -15.23
N GLU A 171 -5.73 3.44 -15.14
CA GLU A 171 -5.49 4.84 -15.51
C GLU A 171 -4.34 5.45 -14.68
N SER A 172 -4.44 5.37 -13.35
CA SER A 172 -3.39 5.90 -12.46
C SER A 172 -2.05 5.21 -12.72
N THR A 173 -2.03 3.90 -12.93
CA THR A 173 -0.79 3.15 -13.21
C THR A 173 -0.09 3.68 -14.47
N ARG A 174 -0.83 3.92 -15.57
CA ARG A 174 -0.25 4.49 -16.79
C ARG A 174 0.34 5.88 -16.56
N ALA A 175 -0.40 6.72 -15.84
CA ALA A 175 0.06 8.07 -15.50
C ALA A 175 1.32 8.07 -14.62
N LEU A 176 1.41 7.16 -13.65
CA LEU A 176 2.61 6.97 -12.81
C LEU A 176 3.82 6.50 -13.65
N ILE A 177 3.60 5.56 -14.58
CA ILE A 177 4.65 5.09 -15.49
C ILE A 177 5.13 6.23 -16.40
N GLU A 178 4.21 7.02 -16.96
CA GLU A 178 4.52 8.19 -17.79
C GLU A 178 5.31 9.24 -17.00
N GLY A 179 4.85 9.55 -15.78
CA GLY A 179 5.47 10.56 -14.92
C GLY A 179 6.85 10.19 -14.37
N GLY A 180 7.31 8.94 -14.56
CA GLY A 180 8.69 8.57 -14.27
C GLY A 180 8.90 7.61 -13.09
N ALA A 181 7.86 6.93 -12.61
CA ALA A 181 7.97 5.97 -11.51
C ALA A 181 8.95 4.83 -11.85
N ASP A 182 9.67 4.37 -10.83
CA ASP A 182 10.54 3.18 -10.90
C ASP A 182 9.86 1.94 -10.30
N ILE A 183 8.92 2.16 -9.37
CA ILE A 183 8.22 1.15 -8.57
C ILE A 183 6.74 1.52 -8.55
N ILE A 184 5.85 0.54 -8.55
CA ILE A 184 4.44 0.75 -8.22
C ILE A 184 4.20 0.27 -6.78
N LEU A 185 3.75 1.16 -5.90
CA LEU A 185 3.46 0.88 -4.50
C LEU A 185 1.94 0.88 -4.27
N ILE A 186 1.39 -0.28 -3.95
CA ILE A 186 0.00 -0.44 -3.53
C ILE A 186 -0.01 -0.47 -2.00
N GLU A 187 -0.42 0.62 -1.36
CA GLU A 187 -0.22 0.81 0.07
C GLU A 187 -1.47 1.17 0.85
N THR A 188 -1.35 1.16 2.17
CA THR A 188 -2.45 1.39 3.12
C THR A 188 -3.66 0.50 2.81
N ILE A 189 -3.40 -0.75 2.43
CA ILE A 189 -4.45 -1.68 2.04
C ILE A 189 -5.26 -2.07 3.28
N PHE A 190 -6.46 -1.51 3.39
CA PHE A 190 -7.45 -1.89 4.40
C PHE A 190 -8.38 -3.01 3.90
N ASP A 191 -8.58 -3.10 2.57
CA ASP A 191 -9.42 -4.08 1.88
C ASP A 191 -8.60 -4.85 0.83
N THR A 192 -8.41 -6.15 1.08
CA THR A 192 -7.61 -7.02 0.22
C THR A 192 -8.22 -7.20 -1.17
N LEU A 193 -9.55 -7.12 -1.33
CA LEU A 193 -10.18 -7.21 -2.65
C LEU A 193 -9.90 -5.96 -3.48
N ASN A 194 -9.82 -4.78 -2.86
CA ASN A 194 -9.34 -3.57 -3.53
C ASN A 194 -7.91 -3.74 -4.03
N ALA A 195 -7.02 -4.27 -3.19
CA ALA A 195 -5.65 -4.55 -3.60
C ALA A 195 -5.56 -5.56 -4.75
N LYS A 196 -6.43 -6.58 -4.79
CA LYS A 196 -6.50 -7.49 -5.93
C LYS A 196 -6.96 -6.79 -7.21
N ALA A 197 -7.87 -5.82 -7.12
CA ALA A 197 -8.24 -4.99 -8.28
C ALA A 197 -7.07 -4.11 -8.76
N ALA A 198 -6.29 -3.54 -7.83
CA ALA A 198 -5.08 -2.79 -8.16
C ALA A 198 -4.00 -3.69 -8.80
N ILE A 199 -3.71 -4.86 -8.22
CA ILE A 199 -2.74 -5.83 -8.78
C ILE A 199 -3.16 -6.26 -10.18
N PHE A 200 -4.44 -6.59 -10.38
CA PHE A 200 -4.98 -6.96 -11.68
C PHE A 200 -4.80 -5.82 -12.69
N ALA A 201 -5.11 -4.57 -12.29
CA ALA A 201 -4.94 -3.39 -13.12
C ALA A 201 -3.47 -3.16 -13.52
N VAL A 202 -2.56 -3.23 -12.56
CA VAL A 202 -1.12 -3.04 -12.78
C VAL A 202 -0.57 -4.10 -13.73
N LYS A 203 -0.88 -5.38 -13.49
CA LYS A 203 -0.43 -6.48 -14.36
C LYS A 203 -1.03 -6.36 -15.78
N ARG A 204 -2.29 -5.95 -15.89
CA ARG A 204 -2.94 -5.67 -17.17
C ARG A 204 -2.22 -4.56 -17.94
N VAL A 205 -1.92 -3.43 -17.29
CA VAL A 205 -1.16 -2.33 -17.90
C VAL A 205 0.24 -2.78 -18.34
N PHE A 206 0.93 -3.57 -17.51
CA PHE A 206 2.24 -4.10 -17.85
C PHE A 206 2.21 -4.97 -19.12
N GLU A 207 1.19 -5.82 -19.25
CA GLU A 207 0.99 -6.64 -20.44
C GLU A 207 0.61 -5.80 -21.68
N GLU A 208 -0.39 -4.93 -21.55
CA GLU A 208 -0.91 -4.10 -22.65
C GLU A 208 0.13 -3.13 -23.19
N ASP A 209 0.91 -2.52 -22.30
CA ASP A 209 1.86 -1.45 -22.65
C ASP A 209 3.31 -1.97 -22.76
N SER A 210 3.51 -3.29 -22.60
CA SER A 210 4.82 -3.96 -22.70
C SER A 210 5.90 -3.35 -21.80
N VAL A 211 5.53 -3.07 -20.54
CA VAL A 211 6.38 -2.48 -19.51
C VAL A 211 6.31 -3.31 -18.25
N GLU A 212 7.38 -3.40 -17.48
CA GLU A 212 7.35 -4.10 -16.19
C GLU A 212 8.14 -3.31 -15.16
N LEU A 213 7.49 -3.00 -14.04
CA LEU A 213 8.10 -2.34 -12.88
C LEU A 213 7.96 -3.23 -11.64
N PRO A 214 8.91 -3.18 -10.70
CA PRO A 214 8.75 -3.78 -9.37
C PRO A 214 7.46 -3.30 -8.69
N ILE A 215 6.74 -4.24 -8.07
CA ILE A 215 5.53 -3.95 -7.29
C ILE A 215 5.87 -4.05 -5.80
N MET A 216 5.58 -3.01 -5.03
CA MET A 216 5.57 -3.04 -3.57
C MET A 216 4.13 -3.11 -3.07
N ILE A 217 3.90 -3.87 -2.00
CA ILE A 217 2.58 -4.03 -1.37
C ILE A 217 2.69 -3.69 0.12
N SER A 218 1.80 -2.86 0.64
CA SER A 218 1.74 -2.54 2.07
C SER A 218 0.32 -2.59 2.61
N GLY A 219 0.07 -3.47 3.58
CA GLY A 219 -1.20 -3.59 4.28
C GLY A 219 -1.27 -2.69 5.51
N THR A 220 -2.48 -2.43 5.99
CA THR A 220 -2.67 -1.74 7.27
C THR A 220 -3.46 -2.60 8.25
N ILE A 221 -2.93 -2.74 9.47
CA ILE A 221 -3.56 -3.44 10.57
C ILE A 221 -4.23 -2.38 11.46
N THR A 222 -5.55 -2.44 11.61
CA THR A 222 -6.32 -1.33 12.16
C THR A 222 -6.24 -1.22 13.67
N ASP A 223 -6.01 -2.33 14.37
CA ASP A 223 -5.96 -2.37 15.83
C ASP A 223 -5.15 -3.58 16.35
N GLN A 224 -5.16 -3.77 17.67
CA GLN A 224 -4.45 -4.86 18.36
C GLN A 224 -5.02 -6.26 18.08
N SER A 225 -6.13 -6.40 17.35
CA SER A 225 -6.64 -7.71 16.91
C SER A 225 -5.73 -8.35 15.86
N GLY A 226 -4.86 -7.57 15.20
CA GLY A 226 -3.97 -8.06 14.16
C GLY A 226 -4.63 -8.28 12.82
N ARG A 227 -5.79 -7.64 12.60
CA ARG A 227 -6.58 -7.75 11.37
C ARG A 227 -6.58 -6.46 10.57
N THR A 228 -6.71 -6.58 9.25
CA THR A 228 -7.10 -5.46 8.39
C THR A 228 -8.52 -4.99 8.72
N LEU A 229 -8.95 -3.85 8.16
CA LEU A 229 -10.34 -3.39 8.31
C LEU A 229 -11.35 -4.45 7.83
N THR A 230 -10.99 -5.22 6.80
CA THR A 230 -11.79 -6.34 6.30
C THR A 230 -11.63 -7.64 7.09
N GLY A 231 -11.02 -7.60 8.27
CA GLY A 231 -10.94 -8.71 9.20
C GLY A 231 -9.86 -9.74 8.89
N GLN A 232 -8.94 -9.46 7.95
CA GLN A 232 -7.98 -10.46 7.48
C GLN A 232 -6.70 -10.46 8.33
N LEU A 233 -6.22 -11.63 8.75
CA LEU A 233 -4.95 -11.79 9.46
C LEU A 233 -3.73 -11.56 8.55
N THR A 234 -2.56 -11.29 9.15
CA THR A 234 -1.31 -11.01 8.41
C THR A 234 -0.94 -12.12 7.40
N GLU A 235 -1.01 -13.39 7.79
CA GLU A 235 -0.69 -14.49 6.87
C GLU A 235 -1.74 -14.73 5.79
N ALA A 236 -3.02 -14.52 6.12
CA ALA A 236 -4.11 -14.54 5.16
C ALA A 236 -3.93 -13.43 4.08
N PHE A 237 -3.54 -12.23 4.51
CA PHE A 237 -3.21 -11.11 3.63
C PHE A 237 -2.05 -11.45 2.69
N TYR A 238 -0.95 -11.99 3.22
CA TYR A 238 0.18 -12.44 2.40
C TYR A 238 -0.24 -13.50 1.37
N ASN A 239 -0.92 -14.56 1.81
CA ASN A 239 -1.41 -15.63 0.94
C ASN A 239 -2.31 -15.09 -0.18
N SER A 240 -3.15 -14.10 0.15
CA SER A 240 -4.08 -13.50 -0.80
C SER A 240 -3.40 -12.69 -1.89
N LEU A 241 -2.23 -12.11 -1.63
CA LEU A 241 -1.57 -11.13 -2.51
C LEU A 241 -0.23 -11.59 -3.09
N ARG A 242 0.36 -12.71 -2.61
CA ARG A 242 1.67 -13.22 -3.10
C ARG A 242 1.72 -13.45 -4.62
N HIS A 243 0.58 -13.70 -5.25
CA HIS A 243 0.45 -13.89 -6.70
C HIS A 243 0.81 -12.65 -7.53
N ALA A 244 0.95 -11.48 -6.90
CA ALA A 244 1.45 -10.27 -7.55
C ALA A 244 2.94 -10.35 -7.93
N ASP A 245 3.68 -11.30 -7.36
CA ASP A 245 5.14 -11.38 -7.41
C ASP A 245 5.81 -10.04 -6.98
N PRO A 246 5.50 -9.52 -5.78
CA PRO A 246 5.99 -8.22 -5.36
C PRO A 246 7.48 -8.26 -5.01
N ILE A 247 8.21 -7.18 -5.27
CA ILE A 247 9.59 -7.03 -4.78
C ILE A 247 9.61 -6.99 -3.24
N SER A 248 8.63 -6.33 -2.63
CA SER A 248 8.45 -6.34 -1.18
C SER A 248 6.98 -6.34 -0.77
N ILE A 249 6.71 -6.95 0.37
CA ILE A 249 5.40 -6.88 1.05
C ILE A 249 5.58 -6.54 2.52
N GLY A 250 4.73 -5.66 3.02
CA GLY A 250 4.93 -5.04 4.32
C GLY A 250 3.65 -4.51 4.96
N LEU A 251 3.85 -3.73 6.02
CA LEU A 251 2.78 -3.09 6.77
C LEU A 251 3.06 -1.60 7.01
N ASN A 252 2.00 -0.80 7.01
CA ASN A 252 2.09 0.63 7.27
C ASN A 252 0.85 1.23 7.93
N CYS A 253 1.04 2.46 8.41
CA CYS A 253 0.01 3.28 9.03
C CYS A 253 -0.66 2.60 10.24
N ALA A 254 -1.76 3.20 10.70
CA ALA A 254 -2.64 2.84 11.83
C ALA A 254 -1.96 2.73 13.20
N LEU A 255 -0.90 1.93 13.32
CA LEU A 255 -0.18 1.62 14.54
C LEU A 255 1.20 2.26 14.57
N GLY A 256 1.64 2.62 15.78
CA GLY A 256 3.03 2.98 16.05
C GLY A 256 3.96 1.75 16.04
N PRO A 257 5.29 1.95 16.11
CA PRO A 257 6.26 0.86 16.03
C PRO A 257 6.18 -0.14 17.19
N LYS A 258 5.64 0.25 18.35
CA LYS A 258 5.45 -0.70 19.45
C LYS A 258 4.38 -1.74 19.12
N ASP A 259 3.22 -1.29 18.68
CA ASP A 259 2.06 -2.15 18.42
C ASP A 259 2.18 -2.91 17.10
N LEU A 260 2.82 -2.31 16.09
CA LEU A 260 2.99 -2.93 14.77
C LEU A 260 4.03 -4.07 14.78
N ARG A 261 4.95 -4.09 15.76
CA ARG A 261 6.12 -4.99 15.81
C ARG A 261 5.78 -6.45 15.55
N GLN A 262 4.79 -6.99 16.26
CA GLN A 262 4.47 -8.43 16.18
C GLN A 262 3.98 -8.85 14.80
N TYR A 263 3.31 -7.95 14.09
CA TYR A 263 2.81 -8.21 12.73
C TYR A 263 3.91 -8.06 11.69
N VAL A 264 4.89 -7.17 11.90
CA VAL A 264 6.11 -7.11 11.07
C VAL A 264 6.95 -8.37 11.27
N GLN A 265 7.10 -8.83 12.50
CA GLN A 265 7.74 -10.11 12.80
C GLN A 265 7.04 -11.26 12.05
N GLU A 266 5.72 -11.34 12.12
CA GLU A 266 4.96 -12.38 11.43
C GLU A 266 5.11 -12.29 9.91
N MET A 267 4.96 -11.10 9.33
CA MET A 267 5.20 -10.86 7.90
C MET A 267 6.62 -11.29 7.48
N SER A 268 7.62 -10.99 8.30
CA SER A 268 9.01 -11.38 8.06
C SER A 268 9.24 -12.90 8.12
N ARG A 269 8.39 -13.64 8.84
CA ARG A 269 8.48 -15.10 8.94
C ARG A 269 7.88 -15.78 7.71
N ILE A 270 6.77 -15.26 7.19
CA ILE A 270 5.97 -15.89 6.13
C ILE A 270 6.27 -15.42 4.71
N SER A 271 6.93 -14.26 4.56
CA SER A 271 7.17 -13.66 3.25
C SER A 271 8.39 -14.26 2.54
N GLU A 272 8.21 -14.71 1.30
CA GLU A 272 9.29 -15.23 0.43
C GLU A 272 10.06 -14.09 -0.28
N VAL A 273 9.56 -12.86 -0.15
CA VAL A 273 10.10 -11.65 -0.76
C VAL A 273 10.69 -10.72 0.31
N TYR A 274 11.10 -9.50 -0.07
CA TYR A 274 11.61 -8.53 0.90
C TYR A 274 10.47 -8.01 1.80
N THR A 275 10.80 -7.62 3.03
CA THR A 275 9.82 -7.09 4.00
C THR A 275 10.01 -5.59 4.17
N SER A 276 8.92 -4.83 4.02
CA SER A 276 8.87 -3.39 4.26
C SER A 276 8.05 -3.06 5.51
N ALA A 277 8.38 -1.95 6.17
CA ALA A 277 7.52 -1.39 7.21
C ALA A 277 7.67 0.13 7.30
N HIS A 278 6.55 0.86 7.41
CA HIS A 278 6.57 2.30 7.66
C HIS A 278 5.45 2.67 8.65
N PRO A 279 5.72 2.55 9.97
CA PRO A 279 4.74 2.82 11.02
C PRO A 279 4.44 4.32 11.17
N ASN A 280 3.35 4.64 11.88
CA ASN A 280 3.09 6.02 12.32
C ASN A 280 4.05 6.45 13.43
N ALA A 281 4.20 7.76 13.62
CA ALA A 281 4.86 8.36 14.78
C ALA A 281 3.98 8.22 16.05
N GLY A 282 3.64 6.98 16.41
CA GLY A 282 2.69 6.67 17.49
C GLY A 282 1.23 6.66 17.02
N LEU A 283 0.31 6.55 17.98
CA LEU A 283 -1.12 6.74 17.74
C LEU A 283 -1.44 8.23 17.69
N PRO A 284 -2.46 8.65 16.90
CA PRO A 284 -2.88 10.05 16.89
C PRO A 284 -3.38 10.47 18.27
N ASN A 285 -3.00 11.67 18.72
CA ASN A 285 -3.47 12.28 19.96
C ASN A 285 -4.85 12.91 19.79
N GLU A 286 -5.43 13.45 20.88
CA GLU A 286 -6.78 14.06 20.88
C GLU A 286 -6.94 15.21 19.88
N MET A 287 -5.84 15.86 19.49
CA MET A 287 -5.81 16.95 18.52
C MET A 287 -5.51 16.48 17.09
N GLY A 288 -5.41 15.17 16.86
CA GLY A 288 -5.05 14.57 15.57
C GLY A 288 -3.56 14.69 15.21
N GLY A 289 -2.71 15.09 16.16
CA GLY A 289 -1.26 15.15 16.02
C GLY A 289 -0.58 13.84 16.43
N TYR A 290 0.74 13.78 16.29
CA TYR A 290 1.56 12.62 16.61
C TYR A 290 2.71 13.04 17.54
N ASP A 291 2.87 12.31 18.64
CA ASP A 291 3.75 12.71 19.75
C ASP A 291 5.02 11.84 19.87
N LEU A 292 5.18 10.79 19.05
CA LEU A 292 6.38 9.95 19.10
C LEU A 292 7.52 10.65 18.36
N GLU A 293 8.57 11.01 19.08
CA GLU A 293 9.72 11.71 18.53
C GLU A 293 10.66 10.79 17.74
N ALA A 294 11.50 11.40 16.90
CA ALA A 294 12.41 10.70 15.98
C ALA A 294 13.33 9.69 16.69
N ASP A 295 13.93 10.07 17.83
CA ASP A 295 14.87 9.23 18.57
C ASP A 295 14.16 8.00 19.18
N ASP A 296 12.97 8.20 19.75
CA ASP A 296 12.18 7.10 20.35
C ASP A 296 11.71 6.11 19.28
N MET A 297 11.27 6.62 18.13
CA MET A 297 10.87 5.78 17.00
C MET A 297 12.09 5.02 16.44
N ALA A 298 13.26 5.66 16.34
CA ALA A 298 14.49 5.06 15.86
C ALA A 298 14.98 3.91 16.75
N ILE A 299 14.80 3.98 18.08
CA ILE A 299 15.10 2.88 19.00
C ILE A 299 14.28 1.63 18.64
N ALA A 300 12.99 1.79 18.36
CA ALA A 300 12.12 0.68 17.99
C ALA A 300 12.50 0.10 16.62
N ILE A 301 12.80 0.94 15.63
CA ILE A 301 13.27 0.50 14.31
C ILE A 301 14.62 -0.23 14.40
N ALA A 302 15.53 0.22 15.27
CA ALA A 302 16.82 -0.44 15.48
C ALA A 302 16.64 -1.87 15.98
N GLU A 303 15.69 -2.08 16.90
CA GLU A 303 15.33 -3.42 17.38
C GLU A 303 14.75 -4.30 16.26
N TRP A 304 13.89 -3.77 15.40
CA TRP A 304 13.36 -4.52 14.25
C TRP A 304 14.47 -4.93 13.27
N ALA A 305 15.43 -4.04 13.03
CA ALA A 305 16.58 -4.31 12.19
C ALA A 305 17.51 -5.36 12.81
N ASP A 306 17.78 -5.28 14.12
CA ASP A 306 18.59 -6.27 14.85
C ASP A 306 17.93 -7.65 14.91
N SER A 307 16.61 -7.68 15.03
CA SER A 307 15.81 -8.90 14.94
C SER A 307 15.71 -9.46 13.52
N GLY A 308 16.24 -8.76 12.51
CA GLY A 308 16.29 -9.22 11.13
C GLY A 308 14.93 -9.20 10.42
N PHE A 309 14.04 -8.27 10.78
CA PHE A 309 12.69 -8.21 10.22
C PHE A 309 12.58 -7.41 8.91
N LEU A 310 13.52 -6.51 8.64
CA LEU A 310 13.35 -5.44 7.64
C LEU A 310 14.33 -5.53 6.46
N ASN A 311 13.83 -5.14 5.29
CA ASN A 311 14.62 -4.81 4.09
C ASN A 311 14.41 -3.37 3.64
N ILE A 312 13.22 -2.82 3.89
CA ILE A 312 12.87 -1.42 3.63
C ILE A 312 12.19 -0.86 4.88
N VAL A 313 12.58 0.34 5.31
CA VAL A 313 11.91 1.04 6.42
C VAL A 313 11.65 2.50 6.08
N GLY A 314 10.49 3.02 6.46
CA GLY A 314 10.16 4.44 6.32
C GLY A 314 9.27 4.90 7.46
N GLY A 315 8.55 5.98 7.21
CA GLY A 315 7.56 6.54 8.14
C GLY A 315 6.22 6.80 7.46
N CYS A 316 5.13 6.64 8.20
CA CYS A 316 3.80 7.06 7.75
C CYS A 316 3.37 8.31 8.53
N CYS A 317 2.12 8.41 8.96
CA CYS A 317 1.56 9.64 9.53
C CYS A 317 2.34 10.11 10.77
N GLY A 318 2.61 11.42 10.81
CA GLY A 318 3.36 12.08 11.88
C GLY A 318 4.88 12.08 11.69
N THR A 319 5.41 11.26 10.78
CA THR A 319 6.87 11.20 10.55
C THR A 319 7.38 12.36 9.71
N THR A 320 8.63 12.73 9.92
CA THR A 320 9.27 13.95 9.39
C THR A 320 10.66 13.61 8.84
N PRO A 321 11.33 14.53 8.13
CA PRO A 321 12.73 14.35 7.75
C PRO A 321 13.67 14.01 8.92
N ASP A 322 13.38 14.48 10.14
CA ASP A 322 14.19 14.15 11.32
C ASP A 322 14.07 12.65 11.69
N HIS A 323 12.88 12.07 11.54
CA HIS A 323 12.66 10.63 11.73
C HIS A 323 13.45 9.82 10.72
N ILE A 324 13.39 10.19 9.43
CA ILE A 324 14.11 9.48 8.37
C ILE A 324 15.63 9.60 8.56
N ARG A 325 16.12 10.74 9.06
CA ARG A 325 17.53 10.93 9.40
C ARG A 325 17.95 10.06 10.58
N ALA A 326 17.12 9.94 11.61
CA ALA A 326 17.36 9.04 12.73
C ALA A 326 17.39 7.57 12.28
N PHE A 327 16.46 7.17 11.40
CA PHE A 327 16.43 5.83 10.81
C PHE A 327 17.69 5.55 9.98
N ALA A 328 18.13 6.52 9.16
CA ALA A 328 19.34 6.40 8.37
C ALA A 328 20.58 6.09 9.22
N ASN A 329 20.72 6.78 10.36
CA ASN A 329 21.84 6.60 11.26
C ASN A 329 21.81 5.21 11.92
N ILE A 330 20.65 4.74 12.37
CA ILE A 330 20.55 3.46 13.11
C ILE A 330 20.63 2.24 12.18
N VAL A 331 20.18 2.32 10.92
CA VAL A 331 20.22 1.18 9.99
C VAL A 331 21.52 1.06 9.20
N ALA A 332 22.39 2.08 9.21
CA ALA A 332 23.59 2.14 8.36
C ALA A 332 24.50 0.90 8.50
N ASP A 333 24.65 0.39 9.72
CA ASP A 333 25.50 -0.77 10.03
C ASP A 333 24.71 -2.08 10.24
N LYS A 334 23.40 -2.07 9.96
CA LYS A 334 22.52 -3.23 10.14
C LYS A 334 22.45 -4.06 8.87
N LYS A 335 22.36 -5.38 9.03
CA LYS A 335 22.18 -6.30 7.91
C LYS A 335 20.71 -6.35 7.49
N PRO A 336 20.41 -6.38 6.18
CA PRO A 336 19.04 -6.60 5.73
C PRO A 336 18.57 -8.01 6.11
N ARG A 337 17.26 -8.17 6.28
CA ARG A 337 16.62 -9.47 6.46
C ARG A 337 17.01 -10.43 5.34
N ILE A 338 17.33 -11.67 5.72
CA ILE A 338 17.54 -12.78 4.78
C ILE A 338 16.18 -13.42 4.51
N LYS A 339 15.82 -13.55 3.23
CA LYS A 339 14.57 -14.20 2.82
C LYS A 339 14.59 -15.67 3.24
N PRO A 340 13.53 -16.18 3.92
CA PRO A 340 13.47 -17.56 4.35
C PRO A 340 13.29 -18.49 3.14
N ASP A 341 13.80 -19.71 3.27
CA ASP A 341 13.43 -20.82 2.39
C ASP A 341 12.18 -21.47 2.95
N LEU A 342 11.04 -21.30 2.27
CA LEU A 342 9.74 -21.79 2.71
C LEU A 342 9.32 -23.02 1.88
N PRO A 343 8.68 -24.01 2.50
CA PRO A 343 8.15 -25.15 1.76
C PRO A 343 7.07 -24.70 0.78
N ILE A 344 7.11 -25.28 -0.42
CA ILE A 344 6.06 -25.12 -1.42
C ILE A 344 4.83 -25.89 -0.95
N GLU A 345 3.75 -25.16 -0.70
CA GLU A 345 2.49 -25.67 -0.17
C GLU A 345 1.31 -25.01 -0.91
N CYS A 346 0.14 -25.65 -0.88
CA CYS A 346 -1.08 -25.01 -1.34
C CYS A 346 -1.53 -24.02 -0.26
N ARG A 347 -1.43 -22.73 -0.55
CA ARG A 347 -1.75 -21.64 0.37
C ARG A 347 -3.09 -21.02 -0.02
N LEU A 348 -4.11 -21.23 0.81
CA LEU A 348 -5.43 -20.64 0.66
C LEU A 348 -5.64 -19.56 1.72
N SER A 349 -6.68 -18.75 1.50
CA SER A 349 -7.05 -17.69 2.43
C SER A 349 -8.54 -17.37 2.36
N GLY A 350 -9.17 -17.32 3.53
CA GLY A 350 -10.36 -16.51 3.78
C GLY A 350 -9.94 -15.25 4.54
N LEU A 351 -10.57 -15.02 5.70
CA LEU A 351 -10.07 -14.07 6.71
C LEU A 351 -8.85 -14.60 7.46
N GLU A 352 -8.71 -15.93 7.50
CA GLU A 352 -7.62 -16.66 8.15
C GLU A 352 -6.86 -17.49 7.10
N PRO A 353 -5.56 -17.75 7.31
CA PRO A 353 -4.77 -18.55 6.39
C PRO A 353 -5.17 -20.03 6.51
N PHE A 354 -5.13 -20.75 5.39
CA PHE A 354 -5.27 -22.20 5.38
C PHE A 354 -4.24 -22.81 4.43
N ASN A 355 -3.18 -23.37 4.99
CA ASN A 355 -2.07 -23.96 4.23
C ASN A 355 -2.17 -25.49 4.24
N ILE A 356 -2.08 -26.11 3.07
CA ILE A 356 -2.12 -27.56 2.87
C ILE A 356 -0.72 -28.00 2.44
N GLY A 357 -0.03 -28.62 3.39
CA GLY A 357 1.35 -29.11 3.27
C GLY A 357 1.46 -30.63 3.38
N LYS A 358 2.70 -31.12 3.54
CA LYS A 358 3.00 -32.57 3.59
C LYS A 358 2.38 -33.29 4.79
N ASP A 359 2.24 -32.58 5.91
CA ASP A 359 1.73 -33.12 7.17
C ASP A 359 0.22 -32.85 7.37
N SER A 360 -0.43 -32.24 6.38
CA SER A 360 -1.87 -31.98 6.44
C SER A 360 -2.67 -33.28 6.34
N LEU A 361 -3.74 -33.38 7.13
CA LEU A 361 -4.73 -34.44 7.00
C LEU A 361 -5.65 -34.21 5.80
N PHE A 362 -6.61 -35.11 5.60
CA PHE A 362 -7.63 -34.95 4.58
C PHE A 362 -8.38 -33.61 4.74
N VAL A 363 -8.51 -32.88 3.64
CA VAL A 363 -9.19 -31.59 3.57
C VAL A 363 -10.61 -31.81 3.05
N ASN A 364 -11.60 -31.53 3.87
CA ASN A 364 -13.01 -31.57 3.53
C ASN A 364 -13.42 -30.27 2.83
N VAL A 365 -13.94 -30.41 1.61
CA VAL A 365 -14.56 -29.31 0.86
C VAL A 365 -16.07 -29.48 0.92
N GLY A 366 -16.78 -28.46 1.39
CA GLY A 366 -18.23 -28.45 1.52
C GLY A 366 -18.92 -28.52 0.17
N GLU A 367 -19.78 -29.51 -0.04
CA GLU A 367 -20.48 -29.71 -1.31
C GLU A 367 -21.91 -29.13 -1.33
N ARG A 368 -22.47 -28.73 -0.18
CA ARG A 368 -23.90 -28.42 -0.03
C ARG A 368 -24.28 -27.03 -0.54
N ASN A 369 -23.32 -26.12 -0.75
CA ASN A 369 -23.53 -24.82 -1.41
C ASN A 369 -23.62 -24.96 -2.94
N ASN A 370 -24.40 -25.95 -3.40
CA ASN A 370 -24.50 -26.33 -4.80
C ASN A 370 -25.98 -26.43 -5.22
N VAL A 371 -26.43 -25.56 -6.12
CA VAL A 371 -27.82 -25.52 -6.61
C VAL A 371 -28.25 -26.77 -7.38
N THR A 372 -27.29 -27.59 -7.81
CA THR A 372 -27.54 -28.87 -8.49
C THR A 372 -27.56 -30.04 -7.51
N GLY A 373 -26.65 -30.03 -6.53
CA GLY A 373 -26.45 -31.12 -5.57
C GLY A 373 -27.28 -31.02 -4.29
N SER A 374 -27.75 -29.84 -3.91
CA SER A 374 -28.49 -29.60 -2.66
C SER A 374 -29.88 -29.05 -2.95
N ALA A 375 -30.91 -29.89 -2.74
CA ALA A 375 -32.30 -29.49 -2.94
C ALA A 375 -32.71 -28.32 -2.03
N MET A 376 -32.18 -28.30 -0.81
CA MET A 376 -32.40 -27.22 0.15
C MET A 376 -31.76 -25.91 -0.33
N PHE A 377 -30.47 -25.93 -0.70
CA PHE A 377 -29.77 -24.73 -1.16
C PHE A 377 -30.40 -24.18 -2.45
N LYS A 378 -30.73 -25.05 -3.41
CA LYS A 378 -31.46 -24.68 -4.63
C LYS A 378 -32.77 -23.93 -4.33
N ARG A 379 -33.55 -24.42 -3.35
CA ARG A 379 -34.80 -23.78 -2.94
C ARG A 379 -34.54 -22.40 -2.34
N LEU A 380 -33.59 -22.30 -1.41
CA LEU A 380 -33.26 -21.04 -0.74
C LEU A 380 -32.79 -19.97 -1.72
N ILE A 381 -31.92 -20.32 -2.67
CA ILE A 381 -31.46 -19.38 -3.71
C ILE A 381 -32.61 -18.96 -4.65
N LYS A 382 -33.47 -19.89 -5.08
CA LYS A 382 -34.63 -19.55 -5.95
C LYS A 382 -35.67 -18.67 -5.26
N GLU A 383 -35.82 -18.83 -3.95
CA GLU A 383 -36.73 -18.03 -3.12
C GLU A 383 -36.06 -16.73 -2.61
N GLU A 384 -34.82 -16.44 -3.02
CA GLU A 384 -34.03 -15.28 -2.59
C GLU A 384 -33.82 -15.18 -1.07
N LYS A 385 -33.85 -16.33 -0.38
CA LYS A 385 -33.63 -16.47 1.06
C LYS A 385 -32.14 -16.57 1.38
N TYR A 386 -31.39 -15.52 1.08
CA TYR A 386 -29.92 -15.52 1.19
C TYR A 386 -29.42 -15.69 2.63
N GLU A 387 -30.08 -15.09 3.63
CA GLU A 387 -29.72 -15.27 5.04
C GLU A 387 -29.85 -16.74 5.48
N GLU A 388 -30.97 -17.39 5.15
CA GLU A 388 -31.14 -18.82 5.38
C GLU A 388 -30.11 -19.64 4.57
N ALA A 389 -29.76 -19.23 3.35
CA ALA A 389 -28.75 -19.92 2.54
C ALA A 389 -27.35 -19.87 3.17
N LEU A 390 -26.99 -18.81 3.89
CA LEU A 390 -25.72 -18.71 4.64
C LEU A 390 -25.63 -19.77 5.75
N SER A 391 -26.75 -20.15 6.37
CA SER A 391 -26.74 -21.23 7.37
C SER A 391 -26.22 -22.57 6.81
N VAL A 392 -26.41 -22.82 5.51
CA VAL A 392 -25.89 -24.05 4.85
C VAL A 392 -24.37 -24.05 4.78
N ALA A 393 -23.76 -22.88 4.57
CA ALA A 393 -22.31 -22.73 4.62
C ALA A 393 -21.81 -22.91 6.05
N SER A 394 -22.43 -22.20 7.02
CA SER A 394 -22.05 -22.27 8.43
C SER A 394 -22.11 -23.70 8.97
N GLU A 395 -23.21 -24.42 8.71
CA GLU A 395 -23.41 -25.80 9.16
C GLU A 395 -22.31 -26.73 8.62
N GLN A 396 -21.82 -26.51 7.40
CA GLN A 396 -20.72 -27.32 6.86
C GLN A 396 -19.40 -27.02 7.56
N VAL A 397 -19.10 -25.75 7.82
CA VAL A 397 -17.90 -25.35 8.58
C VAL A 397 -17.95 -25.93 9.99
N ASP A 398 -19.08 -25.80 10.68
CA ASP A 398 -19.30 -26.33 12.04
C ASP A 398 -19.16 -27.87 12.10
N ASN A 399 -19.47 -28.56 10.99
CA ASN A 399 -19.31 -30.00 10.84
C ASN A 399 -17.94 -30.43 10.26
N GLY A 400 -16.98 -29.51 10.14
CA GLY A 400 -15.58 -29.82 9.82
C GLY A 400 -15.17 -29.63 8.35
N ALA A 401 -15.97 -28.93 7.53
CA ALA A 401 -15.49 -28.45 6.23
C ALA A 401 -14.48 -27.31 6.43
N GLN A 402 -13.31 -27.43 5.81
CA GLN A 402 -12.27 -26.39 5.87
C GLN A 402 -12.37 -25.41 4.69
N VAL A 403 -13.06 -25.80 3.62
CA VAL A 403 -13.31 -25.01 2.42
C VAL A 403 -14.78 -25.18 2.06
N ILE A 404 -15.44 -24.12 1.54
CA ILE A 404 -16.84 -24.14 1.06
C ILE A 404 -16.88 -23.86 -0.43
#